data_AF-R5NT98-F1
#
_entry.id   AF-R5NT98-F1
#
_cell.length_a   1.000
_cell.length_b   1.000
_cell.length_c   1.000
_cell.angle_alpha   90.00
_cell.angle_beta   90.00
_cell.angle_gamma   90.00
#
_symmetry.space_group_name_H-M   'P 1'
#
loop_
_entity.id
_entity.type
_entity.pdbx_description
1 polymer ?
#
loop_
_entity_poly.entity_id
_entity_poly.type
_entity_poly.pdbx_seq_one_letter_code
_entity_poly.pdbx_strand_id
1 'polypeptide(L)'
;MEKIKIQYLNNDIKKLEYIDGKSDWIDLRCAERVELKAGEFKLIHLGVAMQLPDGYEAHILPRSSTFKNFGIIQANSMGIVDESYCGPNDWFYFPAIALRDTVIEPNDRICQFRIEKHQPQIVFEEVERLENVDRGGIGSTGKN
;
A
#
# COMPACT_ATOMS: atom_id res chain seq x y z
N MET A 1 0.67 -9.12 -21.80
CA MET A 1 0.23 -8.42 -20.57
C MET A 1 0.40 -9.39 -19.42
N GLU A 2 1.10 -8.97 -18.36
CA GLU A 2 1.19 -9.72 -17.11
C GLU A 2 -0.20 -9.92 -16.50
N LYS A 3 -0.40 -11.01 -15.77
CA LYS A 3 -1.68 -11.34 -15.12
C LYS A 3 -1.47 -11.53 -13.63
N ILE A 4 -2.30 -10.88 -12.82
CA ILE A 4 -2.42 -11.12 -11.38
C ILE A 4 -3.62 -12.03 -11.15
N LYS A 5 -3.46 -13.13 -10.41
CA LYS A 5 -4.62 -13.89 -9.93
C LYS A 5 -5.16 -13.20 -8.69
N ILE A 6 -6.46 -13.00 -8.63
CA ILE A 6 -7.11 -12.26 -7.56
C ILE A 6 -8.31 -13.04 -7.02
N GLN A 7 -8.34 -13.19 -5.70
CA GLN A 7 -9.47 -13.70 -4.95
C GLN A 7 -10.17 -12.52 -4.28
N TYR A 8 -11.49 -12.47 -4.37
CA TYR A 8 -12.32 -11.48 -3.69
C TYR A 8 -12.97 -12.10 -2.46
N LEU A 9 -13.12 -11.32 -1.39
CA LEU A 9 -13.74 -11.76 -0.14
C LEU A 9 -15.18 -12.26 -0.36
N ASN A 10 -15.95 -11.57 -1.20
CA ASN A 10 -17.32 -11.92 -1.58
C ASN A 10 -17.73 -11.18 -2.87
N ASN A 11 -18.99 -11.33 -3.28
CA ASN A 11 -19.53 -10.70 -4.49
C ASN A 11 -19.88 -9.21 -4.31
N ASP A 12 -19.87 -8.69 -3.09
CA ASP A 12 -20.20 -7.28 -2.80
C ASP A 12 -18.99 -6.36 -3.04
N ILE A 13 -17.77 -6.92 -3.09
CA ILE A 13 -16.57 -6.17 -3.47
C ILE A 13 -16.58 -5.90 -4.97
N LYS A 14 -16.72 -4.63 -5.34
CA LYS A 14 -16.59 -4.16 -6.72
C LYS A 14 -15.22 -4.52 -7.25
N LYS A 15 -15.21 -5.14 -8.44
CA LYS A 15 -13.99 -5.60 -9.10
C LYS A 15 -13.01 -4.44 -9.29
N LEU A 16 -11.73 -4.73 -9.11
CA LEU A 16 -10.66 -3.78 -9.37
C LEU A 16 -10.49 -3.61 -10.88
N GLU A 17 -10.23 -2.38 -11.30
CA GLU A 17 -10.12 -2.01 -12.70
C GLU A 17 -8.87 -1.16 -12.92
N TYR A 18 -8.12 -1.49 -13.96
CA TYR A 18 -7.07 -0.61 -14.47
C TYR A 18 -7.73 0.47 -15.34
N ILE A 19 -7.58 1.74 -14.96
CA ILE A 19 -8.20 2.86 -15.68
C ILE A 19 -7.14 3.53 -16.55
N ASP A 20 -7.12 3.12 -17.83
CA ASP A 20 -6.14 3.62 -18.80
C ASP A 20 -6.19 5.16 -18.94
N GLY A 21 -5.01 5.75 -19.14
CA GLY A 21 -4.83 7.20 -19.28
C GLY A 21 -5.04 8.04 -18.01
N LYS A 22 -5.30 7.44 -16.83
CA LYS A 22 -5.44 8.19 -15.57
C LYS A 22 -4.28 7.97 -14.59
N SER A 23 -3.99 6.72 -14.27
CA SER A 23 -2.91 6.34 -13.37
C SER A 23 -2.46 4.91 -13.68
N ASP A 24 -1.17 4.66 -13.48
CA ASP A 24 -0.56 3.34 -13.47
C ASP A 24 -0.81 2.57 -12.15
N TRP A 25 -1.39 3.24 -11.14
CA TRP A 25 -1.83 2.62 -9.88
C TRP A 25 -3.30 2.23 -9.94
N ILE A 26 -3.64 1.12 -9.29
CA ILE A 26 -5.01 0.58 -9.21
C ILE A 26 -5.58 0.88 -7.82
N ASP A 27 -6.73 1.55 -7.77
CA ASP A 27 -7.42 1.88 -6.53
C ASP A 27 -7.92 0.61 -5.81
N LEU A 28 -7.57 0.46 -4.53
CA LEU A 28 -8.09 -0.58 -3.63
C LEU A 28 -9.26 -0.05 -2.81
N ARG A 29 -10.13 -0.95 -2.37
CA ARG A 29 -11.43 -0.64 -1.79
C ARG A 29 -11.56 -1.13 -0.36
N CYS A 30 -12.30 -0.41 0.47
CA CYS A 30 -12.71 -0.89 1.80
C CYS A 30 -13.72 -2.04 1.66
N ALA A 31 -13.53 -3.13 2.38
CA ALA A 31 -14.41 -4.30 2.31
C ALA A 31 -15.62 -4.25 3.24
N GLU A 32 -15.61 -3.34 4.22
CA GLU A 32 -16.58 -3.27 5.30
C GLU A 32 -16.89 -1.81 5.65
N ARG A 33 -17.96 -1.58 6.42
CA ARG A 33 -18.20 -0.27 7.03
C ARG A 33 -17.22 -0.08 8.19
N VAL A 34 -16.52 1.04 8.22
CA VAL A 34 -15.59 1.40 9.28
C VAL A 34 -15.96 2.76 9.85
N GLU A 35 -16.13 2.83 11.16
CA GLU A 35 -16.28 4.08 11.89
C GLU A 35 -15.09 4.22 12.84
N LEU A 36 -14.43 5.38 12.82
CA LEU A 36 -13.29 5.68 13.68
C LEU A 36 -13.46 7.05 14.32
N LYS A 37 -13.14 7.13 15.60
CA LYS A 37 -12.92 8.39 16.32
C LYS A 37 -11.52 8.92 16.09
N ALA A 38 -11.36 10.23 16.26
CA ALA A 38 -10.03 10.84 16.21
C ALA A 38 -9.05 10.14 17.18
N GLY A 39 -7.89 9.74 16.68
CA GLY A 39 -6.86 9.00 17.41
C GLY A 39 -6.99 7.47 17.34
N GLU A 40 -8.11 6.93 16.85
CA GLU A 40 -8.29 5.49 16.74
C GLU A 40 -7.52 4.90 15.55
N PHE A 41 -7.14 3.64 15.72
CA PHE A 41 -6.49 2.81 14.72
C PHE A 41 -7.40 1.65 14.31
N LYS A 42 -7.42 1.33 13.00
CA LYS A 42 -7.96 0.07 12.51
C LYS A 42 -7.14 -0.46 11.35
N LEU A 43 -6.93 -1.78 11.35
CA LEU A 43 -6.45 -2.52 10.21
C LEU A 43 -7.65 -2.80 9.28
N ILE A 44 -7.84 -1.97 8.26
CA ILE A 44 -9.01 -2.01 7.38
C ILE A 44 -8.84 -3.11 6.33
N HIS A 45 -9.79 -4.03 6.24
CA HIS A 45 -9.77 -5.12 5.26
C HIS A 45 -10.02 -4.59 3.83
N LEU A 46 -9.16 -4.94 2.86
CA LEU A 46 -9.27 -4.46 1.46
C LEU A 46 -10.03 -5.43 0.53
N GLY A 47 -10.37 -6.61 1.03
CA GLY A 47 -11.32 -7.51 0.39
C GLY A 47 -10.74 -8.32 -0.76
N VAL A 48 -9.41 -8.32 -0.88
CA VAL A 48 -8.67 -8.97 -1.95
C VAL A 48 -7.47 -9.72 -1.40
N ALA A 49 -7.21 -10.90 -1.95
CA ALA A 49 -5.95 -11.64 -1.84
C ALA A 49 -5.43 -11.85 -3.26
N MET A 50 -4.11 -11.81 -3.46
CA MET A 50 -3.53 -11.81 -4.80
C MET A 50 -2.33 -12.75 -4.90
N GLN A 51 -2.18 -13.40 -6.05
CA GLN A 51 -0.93 -14.01 -6.49
C GLN A 51 -0.33 -13.11 -7.57
N LEU A 52 0.77 -12.43 -7.23
CA LEU A 52 1.53 -11.59 -8.14
C LEU A 52 2.34 -12.45 -9.14
N PRO A 53 2.81 -11.88 -10.27
CA PRO A 53 3.78 -12.57 -11.13
C PRO A 53 5.10 -12.80 -10.38
N ASP A 54 5.78 -13.90 -10.68
CA ASP A 54 7.06 -14.24 -10.06
C ASP A 54 8.10 -13.10 -10.23
N GLY A 55 8.80 -12.76 -9.15
CA GLY A 55 9.80 -11.71 -9.06
C GLY A 55 9.23 -10.31 -8.82
N TYR A 56 7.98 -10.18 -8.37
CA TYR A 56 7.33 -8.89 -8.10
C TYR A 56 6.76 -8.78 -6.68
N GLU A 57 6.89 -7.60 -6.10
CA GLU A 57 6.20 -7.17 -4.89
C GLU A 57 5.11 -6.13 -5.23
N ALA A 58 4.11 -5.97 -4.37
CA ALA A 58 3.14 -4.88 -4.50
C ALA A 58 3.39 -3.77 -3.47
N HIS A 59 3.24 -2.52 -3.91
CA HIS A 59 3.31 -1.33 -3.05
C HIS A 59 1.93 -0.75 -2.87
N ILE A 60 1.51 -0.51 -1.63
CA ILE A 60 0.19 0.07 -1.28
C ILE A 60 0.41 1.42 -0.61
N LEU A 61 -0.16 2.48 -1.18
CA LEU A 61 -0.14 3.83 -0.61
C LEU A 61 -1.53 4.46 -0.52
N PRO A 62 -1.71 5.48 0.34
CA PRO A 62 -2.90 6.31 0.30
C PRO A 62 -3.03 6.99 -1.06
N ARG A 63 -4.26 7.25 -1.47
CA ARG A 63 -4.55 8.17 -2.56
C ARG A 63 -4.29 9.59 -2.04
N SER A 64 -3.97 10.52 -2.92
CA SER A 64 -3.81 11.93 -2.54
C SER A 64 -5.05 12.50 -1.84
N SER A 65 -6.23 11.99 -2.20
CA SER A 65 -7.52 12.38 -1.60
C SER A 65 -7.90 11.58 -0.35
N THR A 66 -7.13 10.57 0.08
CA THR A 66 -7.47 9.71 1.23
C THR A 66 -7.61 10.52 2.51
N PHE A 67 -6.63 11.37 2.82
CA PHE A 67 -6.71 12.24 4.00
C PHE A 67 -7.84 13.27 3.87
N LYS A 68 -7.99 13.88 2.69
CA LYS A 68 -9.05 14.87 2.44
C LYS A 68 -10.45 14.28 2.67
N ASN A 69 -10.73 13.12 2.09
CA ASN A 69 -12.05 12.51 2.11
C ASN A 69 -12.32 11.78 3.44
N PHE A 70 -11.36 11.02 3.93
CA PHE A 70 -11.55 10.10 5.05
C PHE A 70 -10.82 10.49 6.32
N GLY A 71 -9.94 11.49 6.32
CA GLY A 71 -9.25 11.95 7.52
C GLY A 71 -8.26 10.93 8.11
N ILE A 72 -7.86 9.92 7.34
CA ILE A 72 -6.96 8.86 7.78
C ILE A 72 -5.57 9.00 7.14
N ILE A 73 -4.56 8.55 7.88
CA ILE A 73 -3.21 8.31 7.38
C ILE A 73 -2.89 6.81 7.44
N GLN A 74 -1.96 6.36 6.61
CA GLN A 74 -1.46 4.99 6.62
C GLN A 74 -0.29 4.88 7.59
N ALA A 75 -0.45 4.09 8.65
CA ALA A 75 0.50 4.01 9.77
C ALA A 75 1.91 3.56 9.33
N ASN A 76 2.00 2.65 8.36
CA ASN A 76 3.26 2.14 7.84
C ASN A 76 3.80 2.92 6.63
N SER A 77 3.21 4.08 6.30
CA SER A 77 3.54 4.93 5.13
C SER A 77 3.29 4.26 3.77
N MET A 78 3.99 3.16 3.48
CA MET A 78 3.86 2.34 2.28
C MET A 78 3.79 0.87 2.70
N GLY A 79 2.74 0.17 2.28
CA GLY A 79 2.61 -1.27 2.48
C GLY A 79 3.40 -1.99 1.41
N ILE A 80 4.27 -2.92 1.80
CA ILE A 80 4.92 -3.86 0.90
C ILE A 80 4.19 -5.19 1.04
N VAL A 81 3.82 -5.78 -0.09
CA VAL A 81 3.27 -7.14 -0.14
C VAL A 81 4.21 -8.00 -0.96
N ASP A 82 4.91 -8.90 -0.30
CA ASP A 82 5.80 -9.87 -0.93
C ASP A 82 5.03 -10.84 -1.82
N GLU A 83 5.67 -11.33 -2.89
CA GLU A 83 5.06 -12.34 -3.79
C GLU A 83 4.62 -13.61 -3.07
N SER A 84 5.27 -13.94 -1.95
CA SER A 84 4.96 -15.11 -1.12
C SER A 84 3.66 -14.96 -0.33
N TYR A 85 3.13 -13.75 -0.17
CA TYR A 85 1.87 -13.47 0.52
C TYR A 85 0.69 -13.69 -0.45
N CYS A 86 0.52 -14.94 -0.89
CA CYS A 86 -0.39 -15.34 -1.96
C CYS A 86 -1.33 -16.50 -1.61
N GLY A 87 -1.40 -16.87 -0.34
CA GLY A 87 -2.33 -17.88 0.16
C GLY A 87 -3.80 -17.43 0.09
N PRO A 88 -4.76 -18.37 0.14
CA PRO A 88 -6.19 -18.06 0.05
C PRO A 88 -6.74 -17.26 1.24
N ASN A 89 -5.95 -17.09 2.31
CA ASN A 89 -6.27 -16.28 3.49
C ASN A 89 -5.35 -15.07 3.67
N ASP A 90 -4.44 -14.82 2.72
CA ASP A 90 -3.48 -13.72 2.74
C ASP A 90 -4.15 -12.45 2.19
N TRP A 91 -5.13 -11.96 2.95
CA TRP A 91 -5.91 -10.78 2.59
C TRP A 91 -5.06 -9.51 2.74
N PHE A 92 -5.28 -8.55 1.85
CA PHE A 92 -4.65 -7.24 1.92
C PHE A 92 -5.39 -6.35 2.92
N TYR A 93 -4.63 -5.51 3.64
CA TYR A 93 -5.15 -4.58 4.63
C TYR A 93 -4.53 -3.19 4.52
N PHE A 94 -5.26 -2.17 4.96
CA PHE A 94 -4.79 -0.80 5.09
C PHE A 94 -4.75 -0.38 6.56
N PRO A 95 -3.56 -0.18 7.18
CA PRO A 95 -3.43 0.21 8.58
C PRO A 95 -3.74 1.71 8.75
N ALA A 96 -4.99 2.04 9.05
CA ALA A 96 -5.48 3.41 9.16
C ALA A 96 -5.35 3.96 10.58
N ILE A 97 -4.84 5.18 10.71
CA ILE A 97 -4.98 6.02 11.92
C ILE A 97 -5.87 7.21 11.55
N ALA A 98 -6.94 7.42 12.30
CA ALA A 98 -7.86 8.54 12.09
C ALA A 98 -7.36 9.81 12.79
N LEU A 99 -7.26 10.91 12.05
CA LEU A 99 -6.92 12.24 12.60
C LEU A 99 -8.16 13.12 12.84
N ARG A 100 -9.34 12.63 12.44
CA ARG A 100 -10.66 13.18 12.77
C ARG A 100 -11.69 12.05 12.75
N ASP A 101 -12.82 12.25 13.40
CA ASP A 101 -13.96 11.35 13.29
C ASP A 101 -14.31 11.11 11.82
N THR A 102 -14.52 9.85 11.46
CA THR A 102 -14.72 9.45 10.07
C THR A 102 -15.54 8.18 9.94
N VAL A 103 -16.16 8.06 8.78
CA VAL A 103 -16.89 6.89 8.32
C VAL A 103 -16.38 6.54 6.93
N ILE A 104 -16.06 5.28 6.72
CA ILE A 104 -15.65 4.71 5.45
C ILE A 104 -16.66 3.63 5.10
N GLU A 105 -17.23 3.72 3.91
CA GLU A 105 -18.25 2.78 3.45
C GLU A 105 -17.63 1.62 2.65
N PRO A 106 -18.31 0.46 2.59
CA PRO A 106 -17.93 -0.60 1.66
C PRO A 106 -17.75 -0.06 0.24
N ASN A 107 -16.70 -0.50 -0.44
CA ASN A 107 -16.29 -0.10 -1.79
C ASN A 107 -15.68 1.31 -1.96
N ASP A 108 -15.56 2.09 -0.89
CA ASP A 108 -14.80 3.34 -0.93
C ASP A 108 -13.34 3.07 -1.31
N ARG A 109 -12.82 3.89 -2.23
CA ARG A 109 -11.43 3.79 -2.72
C ARG A 109 -10.51 4.54 -1.77
N ILE A 110 -9.89 3.84 -0.83
CA ILE A 110 -9.12 4.44 0.28
C ILE A 110 -7.61 4.41 0.07
N CYS A 111 -7.10 3.53 -0.78
CA CYS A 111 -5.69 3.42 -1.12
C CYS A 111 -5.55 2.94 -2.56
N GLN A 112 -4.32 2.79 -3.03
CA GLN A 112 -3.99 2.36 -4.38
C GLN A 112 -2.73 1.50 -4.34
N PHE A 113 -2.56 0.62 -5.33
CA PHE A 113 -1.37 -0.20 -5.44
C PHE A 113 -0.79 -0.27 -6.86
N ARG A 114 0.50 -0.60 -6.94
CA ARG A 114 1.20 -1.05 -8.15
C ARG A 114 2.07 -2.25 -7.81
N ILE A 115 2.64 -2.89 -8.82
CA ILE A 115 3.69 -3.91 -8.65
C ILE A 115 5.05 -3.36 -9.09
N GLU A 116 6.10 -3.82 -8.45
CA GLU A 116 7.50 -3.53 -8.76
C GLU A 116 8.31 -4.82 -8.76
N LYS A 117 9.36 -4.86 -9.58
CA LYS A 117 10.28 -5.99 -9.56
C LYS A 117 11.08 -5.98 -8.26
N HIS A 118 11.34 -7.17 -7.73
CA HIS A 118 12.25 -7.32 -6.60
C HIS A 118 13.61 -6.70 -6.88
N GLN A 119 14.25 -6.21 -5.83
CA GLN A 119 15.67 -5.89 -5.88
C GLN A 119 16.49 -7.13 -6.26
N PRO A 120 17.70 -6.95 -6.85
CA PRO A 120 18.59 -8.09 -7.10
C PRO A 120 18.96 -8.78 -5.78
N GLN A 121 19.35 -10.05 -5.89
CA GLN A 121 20.00 -10.73 -4.77
C GLN A 121 21.33 -10.04 -4.46
N ILE A 122 21.55 -9.74 -3.18
CA ILE A 122 22.77 -9.08 -2.69
C ILE A 122 23.50 -9.96 -1.69
N VAL A 123 24.80 -9.74 -1.58
CA VAL A 123 25.65 -10.24 -0.48
C VAL A 123 26.30 -9.05 0.19
N PHE A 124 26.43 -9.11 1.51
CA PHE A 124 27.09 -8.05 2.28
C PHE A 124 28.59 -8.35 2.34
N GLU A 125 29.41 -7.37 1.96
CA GLU A 125 30.86 -7.38 2.12
C GLU A 125 31.22 -6.46 3.30
N GLU A 126 31.67 -7.05 4.41
CA GLU A 126 32.08 -6.31 5.60
C GLU A 126 33.47 -5.69 5.41
N VAL A 127 33.61 -4.40 5.73
CA VAL A 127 34.86 -3.64 5.64
C VAL A 127 35.09 -2.84 6.92
N GLU A 128 36.35 -2.58 7.28
CA GLU A 128 36.67 -1.75 8.46
C GLU A 128 36.19 -0.31 8.33
N ARG A 129 36.21 0.25 7.11
CA ARG A 129 35.72 1.60 6.80
C ARG A 129 35.32 1.76 5.34
N LEU A 130 34.36 2.63 5.07
CA LEU A 130 34.06 3.12 3.72
C LEU A 130 35.05 4.23 3.34
N GLU A 131 35.41 4.33 2.06
CA GLU A 131 36.46 5.25 1.58
C GLU A 131 35.92 6.50 0.86
N ASN A 132 34.60 6.66 0.78
CA ASN A 132 33.95 7.78 0.11
C ASN A 132 33.86 9.02 1.00
N VAL A 133 33.66 10.19 0.38
CA VAL A 133 33.38 11.44 1.11
C VAL A 133 31.96 11.46 1.67
N ASP A 134 31.81 12.03 2.87
CA ASP A 134 30.51 12.23 3.48
C ASP A 134 29.65 13.18 2.64
N ARG A 135 28.50 12.69 2.16
CA ARG A 135 27.51 13.53 1.45
C ARG A 135 26.80 14.52 2.40
N GLY A 136 26.60 14.13 3.67
CA GLY A 136 25.64 14.77 4.57
C GLY A 136 24.17 14.44 4.24
N GLY A 137 23.26 14.80 5.15
CA GLY A 137 21.81 14.52 5.04
C GLY A 137 20.99 15.39 5.98
N ILE A 138 19.68 15.11 6.10
CA ILE A 138 18.75 15.80 7.03
C ILE A 138 18.80 17.33 6.85
N GLY A 139 18.61 17.80 5.62
CA GLY A 139 18.62 19.23 5.32
C GLY A 139 20.02 19.86 5.25
N SER A 140 21.06 19.07 4.99
CA SER A 140 22.45 19.55 4.83
C SER A 140 22.62 20.61 3.74
N THR A 141 21.73 20.66 2.75
CA THR A 141 21.70 21.68 1.68
C THR A 141 20.92 22.94 2.09
N GLY A 142 20.46 23.04 3.34
CA GLY A 142 19.60 24.12 3.79
C GLY A 142 18.16 23.97 3.28
N LYS A 143 17.38 25.05 3.44
CA LYS A 143 15.95 25.11 3.12
C LYS A 143 15.62 26.05 1.94
N ASN A 144 16.56 26.90 1.54
CA ASN A 144 16.33 28.02 0.62
C ASN A 144 17.19 27.89 -0.64
#